data_AF-U2RGJ9-F1
#
_entry.id   AF-U2RGJ9-F1
#
_cell.length_a   1.000
_cell.length_b   1.000
_cell.length_c   1.000
_cell.angle_alpha   90.00
_cell.angle_beta   90.00
_cell.angle_gamma   90.00
#
_symmetry.space_group_name_H-M   'P 1'
#
loop_
_entity.id
_entity.type
_entity.pdbx_description
1 polymer ?
#
loop_
_entity_poly.entity_id
_entity_poly.type
_entity_poly.pdbx_seq_one_letter_code
_entity_poly.pdbx_strand_id
1 'polypeptide(L)'
;MKNKKFYFDFEYFPEISYESYILKFFVDGKDLCELKNEKYKYDKLGDIYFIAYRLKSGKSLEKILTIPFPYDELKVKKEKKFTAVELVEKIDKRYEEKGYDVDIEEVSILNDWCYNHCLPPVGPGKTANVYFNLVDDKIEISWMNDEYFKYQKGVYYIPKKTFKNEVLKFIKIMFERREIVEQKLNLVVINGKKISAKRNYDTEMEFEDQMLEELKNVNYNLKTVYELIHMTEKDRIIVPIILKYIKLTNNIYDKANLIRFLGIKGLFEALPDLEEQLKGEDNLDIKAAILNTISVIKK
;
A
#
# COMPACT_ATOMS: atom_id res chain seq x y z
N MET A 1 -24.33 -3.75 12.22
CA MET A 1 -23.20 -2.83 12.00
C MET A 1 -23.67 -1.68 11.12
N LYS A 2 -23.38 -0.41 11.45
CA LYS A 2 -23.65 0.70 10.50
C LYS A 2 -22.78 0.45 9.26
N ASN A 3 -23.40 0.33 8.08
CA ASN A 3 -22.67 0.23 6.81
C ASN A 3 -21.76 1.46 6.67
N LYS A 4 -20.45 1.27 6.81
CA LYS A 4 -19.49 2.35 6.57
C LYS A 4 -19.62 2.77 5.11
N LYS A 5 -19.90 4.05 4.88
CA LYS A 5 -20.15 4.61 3.54
C LYS A 5 -18.91 5.17 2.86
N PHE A 6 -17.78 5.27 3.57
CA PHE A 6 -16.53 5.79 3.02
C PHE A 6 -15.37 5.17 3.79
N TYR A 7 -14.48 4.45 3.11
CA TYR A 7 -13.24 3.93 3.70
C TYR A 7 -12.30 3.39 2.63
N PHE A 8 -11.03 3.27 3.00
CA PHE A 8 -10.01 2.54 2.24
C PHE A 8 -9.88 1.13 2.83
N ASP A 9 -9.72 0.16 1.96
CA ASP A 9 -9.38 -1.23 2.28
C ASP A 9 -8.36 -1.71 1.24
N PHE A 10 -7.77 -2.88 1.45
CA PHE A 10 -6.75 -3.40 0.55
C PHE A 10 -6.63 -4.92 0.65
N GLU A 11 -6.20 -5.51 -0.44
CA GLU A 11 -5.79 -6.92 -0.48
C GLU A 11 -4.29 -6.97 -0.67
N TYR A 12 -3.61 -7.76 0.16
CA TYR A 12 -2.15 -7.86 0.18
C TYR A 12 -1.71 -9.16 -0.49
N PHE A 13 -0.68 -9.10 -1.33
CA PHE A 13 -0.10 -10.21 -2.08
C PHE A 13 1.42 -10.31 -1.82
N PRO A 14 1.82 -10.57 -0.56
CA PRO A 14 3.23 -10.58 -0.17
C PRO A 14 4.07 -11.64 -0.87
N GLU A 15 3.44 -12.70 -1.40
CA GLU A 15 4.06 -13.74 -2.22
C GLU A 15 4.62 -13.21 -3.54
N ILE A 16 4.13 -12.06 -4.02
CA ILE A 16 4.65 -11.38 -5.23
C ILE A 16 5.74 -10.37 -4.85
N SER A 17 5.44 -9.52 -3.85
CA SER A 17 6.37 -8.53 -3.30
C SER A 17 5.80 -7.98 -1.99
N TYR A 18 6.68 -7.55 -1.07
CA TYR A 18 6.23 -6.87 0.15
C TYR A 18 5.47 -5.55 -0.10
N GLU A 19 5.55 -5.02 -1.32
CA GLU A 19 4.87 -3.80 -1.80
C GLU A 19 3.63 -4.11 -2.67
N SER A 20 3.30 -5.39 -2.89
CA SER A 20 2.20 -5.80 -3.77
C SER A 20 0.85 -5.75 -3.06
N TYR A 21 0.12 -4.65 -3.27
CA TYR A 21 -1.24 -4.49 -2.78
C TYR A 21 -2.21 -4.16 -3.91
N ILE A 22 -3.48 -4.55 -3.73
CA ILE A 22 -4.60 -4.05 -4.51
C ILE A 22 -5.44 -3.16 -3.60
N LEU A 23 -5.53 -1.88 -3.95
CA LEU A 23 -6.42 -0.94 -3.28
C LEU A 23 -7.90 -1.30 -3.53
N LYS A 24 -8.70 -1.23 -2.48
CA LYS A 24 -10.16 -1.22 -2.52
C LYS A 24 -10.64 0.11 -1.94
N PHE A 25 -11.44 0.86 -2.69
CA PHE A 25 -11.85 2.20 -2.29
C PHE A 25 -13.36 2.33 -2.27
N PHE A 26 -13.93 2.26 -1.06
CA PHE A 26 -15.37 2.15 -0.88
C PHE A 26 -16.04 3.52 -0.71
N VAL A 27 -17.05 3.76 -1.54
CA VAL A 27 -17.93 4.94 -1.50
C VAL A 27 -19.39 4.49 -1.62
N ASP A 28 -20.20 4.79 -0.60
CA ASP A 28 -21.59 4.37 -0.42
C ASP A 28 -21.83 2.88 -0.74
N GLY A 29 -20.94 2.02 -0.24
CA GLY A 29 -21.00 0.56 -0.44
C GLY A 29 -20.46 0.05 -1.77
N LYS A 30 -19.93 0.92 -2.64
CA LYS A 30 -19.33 0.56 -3.93
C LYS A 30 -17.81 0.65 -3.84
N ASP A 31 -17.09 -0.41 -4.17
CA ASP A 31 -15.64 -0.35 -4.37
C ASP A 31 -15.37 0.28 -5.75
N LEU A 32 -14.95 1.55 -5.78
CA LEU A 32 -14.69 2.28 -7.02
C LEU A 32 -13.49 1.72 -7.80
N CYS A 33 -12.68 0.85 -7.19
CA CYS A 33 -11.60 0.13 -7.83
C CYS A 33 -12.00 -1.28 -8.31
N GLU A 34 -13.26 -1.70 -8.14
CA GLU A 34 -13.76 -3.02 -8.54
C GLU A 34 -13.76 -3.17 -10.08
N LEU A 35 -13.12 -4.24 -10.57
CA LEU A 35 -13.06 -4.54 -11.99
C LEU A 35 -14.27 -5.37 -12.43
N LYS A 36 -14.70 -5.23 -13.69
CA LYS A 36 -15.72 -6.09 -14.29
C LYS A 36 -15.22 -7.52 -14.53
N ASN A 37 -13.91 -7.68 -14.74
CA ASN A 37 -13.28 -8.96 -15.05
C ASN A 37 -12.02 -9.17 -14.21
N GLU A 38 -11.98 -10.26 -13.47
CA GLU A 38 -10.87 -10.61 -12.58
C GLU A 38 -9.55 -10.90 -13.30
N LYS A 39 -9.58 -11.16 -14.62
CA LYS A 39 -8.33 -11.41 -15.38
C LYS A 39 -7.34 -10.24 -15.32
N TYR A 40 -7.82 -9.01 -15.07
CA TYR A 40 -6.99 -7.81 -14.93
C TYR A 40 -6.71 -7.46 -13.45
N LYS A 41 -7.04 -8.34 -12.50
CA LYS A 41 -6.89 -8.09 -11.06
C LYS A 41 -5.45 -7.67 -10.73
N TYR A 42 -4.47 -8.39 -11.27
CA TYR A 42 -3.05 -8.14 -11.01
C TYR A 42 -2.49 -6.91 -11.74
N ASP A 43 -3.18 -6.37 -12.76
CA ASP A 43 -2.84 -5.09 -13.37
C ASP A 43 -3.04 -3.90 -12.41
N LYS A 44 -3.71 -4.13 -11.27
CA LYS A 44 -3.87 -3.12 -10.20
C LYS A 44 -2.86 -3.27 -9.08
N LEU A 45 -1.97 -4.25 -9.13
CA LEU A 45 -0.93 -4.41 -8.12
C LEU A 45 -0.03 -3.19 -8.13
N GLY A 46 0.26 -2.70 -6.94
CA GLY A 46 1.40 -1.83 -6.75
C GLY A 46 1.48 -1.27 -5.33
N ASP A 47 2.39 -0.32 -5.18
CA ASP A 47 2.78 0.21 -3.89
C ASP A 47 1.74 1.22 -3.38
N ILE A 48 0.71 0.73 -2.66
CA ILE A 48 -0.30 1.60 -2.03
C ILE A 48 0.28 2.54 -0.98
N TYR A 49 1.53 2.34 -0.53
CA TYR A 49 2.21 3.35 0.30
C TYR A 49 2.42 4.65 -0.42
N PHE A 50 2.63 4.61 -1.73
CA PHE A 50 2.77 5.83 -2.50
C PHE A 50 1.52 6.72 -2.33
N ILE A 51 0.33 6.11 -2.29
CA ILE A 51 -0.92 6.83 -2.02
C ILE A 51 -0.91 7.46 -0.63
N ALA A 52 -0.61 6.67 0.40
CA ALA A 52 -0.54 7.16 1.78
C ALA A 52 0.52 8.27 1.94
N TYR A 53 1.67 8.13 1.28
CA TYR A 53 2.75 9.10 1.25
C TYR A 53 2.31 10.40 0.59
N ARG A 54 1.66 10.35 -0.58
CA ARG A 54 1.16 11.54 -1.28
C ARG A 54 0.12 12.28 -0.44
N LEU A 55 -0.80 11.55 0.20
CA LEU A 55 -1.82 12.12 1.08
C LEU A 55 -1.20 12.79 2.32
N LYS A 56 -0.17 12.19 2.93
CA LYS A 56 0.50 12.71 4.13
C LYS A 56 1.60 13.72 3.81
N SER A 57 2.70 13.24 3.24
CA SER A 57 3.94 13.98 3.00
C SER A 57 3.84 14.87 1.76
N GLY A 58 3.11 14.42 0.74
CA GLY A 58 2.80 15.23 -0.45
C GLY A 58 1.73 16.31 -0.19
N LYS A 59 1.22 16.42 1.04
CA LYS A 59 0.20 17.39 1.47
C LYS A 59 -1.11 17.36 0.68
N SER A 60 -1.37 16.31 -0.09
CA SER A 60 -2.62 16.21 -0.87
C SER A 60 -3.85 16.21 0.04
N LEU A 61 -3.81 15.57 1.23
CA LEU A 61 -4.93 15.65 2.18
C LEU A 61 -5.18 17.07 2.64
N GLU A 62 -4.13 17.86 2.92
CA GLU A 62 -4.29 19.27 3.30
C GLU A 62 -4.95 20.05 2.18
N LYS A 63 -4.43 19.94 0.95
CA LYS A 63 -4.95 20.62 -0.24
C LYS A 63 -6.40 20.23 -0.56
N ILE A 64 -6.75 18.94 -0.51
CA ILE A 64 -8.15 18.47 -0.69
C ILE A 64 -9.08 19.12 0.33
N LEU A 65 -8.60 19.34 1.56
CA LEU A 65 -9.39 19.93 2.62
C LEU A 65 -9.47 21.46 2.54
N THR A 66 -8.64 22.16 1.77
CA THR A 66 -8.55 23.63 1.82
C THR A 66 -8.72 24.32 0.48
N ILE A 67 -8.39 23.66 -0.63
CA ILE A 67 -8.35 24.24 -1.96
C ILE A 67 -9.50 23.65 -2.79
N PRO A 68 -10.55 24.43 -3.13
CA PRO A 68 -11.59 23.99 -4.06
C PRO A 68 -11.06 23.95 -5.50
N PHE A 69 -11.87 23.45 -6.44
CA PHE A 69 -11.56 23.53 -7.86
C PHE A 69 -11.32 24.99 -8.32
N PRO A 70 -10.25 25.28 -9.08
CA PRO A 70 -9.84 26.65 -9.42
C PRO A 70 -10.62 27.18 -10.63
N TYR A 71 -11.90 27.50 -10.42
CA TYR A 71 -12.83 27.93 -11.48
C TYR A 71 -12.37 29.21 -12.19
N ASP A 72 -11.94 30.20 -11.42
CA ASP A 72 -11.63 31.53 -11.93
C ASP A 72 -10.33 31.51 -12.74
N GLU A 73 -9.31 30.82 -12.23
CA GLU A 73 -8.01 30.66 -12.87
C GLU A 73 -8.09 29.85 -14.17
N LEU A 74 -8.96 28.83 -14.21
CA LEU A 74 -9.18 28.01 -15.41
C LEU A 74 -10.21 28.62 -16.38
N LYS A 75 -10.73 29.82 -16.06
CA LYS A 75 -11.72 30.55 -16.86
C LYS A 75 -12.97 29.71 -17.13
N VAL A 76 -13.38 28.89 -16.15
CA VAL A 76 -14.57 28.01 -16.24
C VAL A 76 -15.66 28.52 -15.32
N LYS A 77 -16.88 28.69 -15.84
CA LYS A 77 -18.02 29.09 -15.01
C LYS A 77 -18.34 28.00 -13.98
N LYS A 78 -18.46 28.40 -12.70
CA LYS A 78 -18.94 27.52 -11.63
C LYS A 78 -20.42 27.20 -11.83
N GLU A 79 -20.70 26.14 -12.59
CA GLU A 79 -22.05 25.62 -12.77
C GLU A 79 -22.27 24.45 -11.79
N LYS A 80 -23.24 24.56 -10.88
CA LYS A 80 -23.55 23.54 -9.85
C LYS A 80 -23.82 22.13 -10.40
N LYS A 81 -24.02 21.99 -11.71
CA LYS A 81 -24.33 20.73 -12.38
C LYS A 81 -23.10 19.89 -12.73
N PHE A 82 -21.91 20.49 -12.81
CA PHE A 82 -20.70 19.78 -13.20
C PHE A 82 -19.92 19.34 -11.97
N THR A 83 -19.59 18.06 -11.95
CA THR A 83 -18.67 17.45 -10.99
C THR A 83 -17.22 17.78 -11.35
N ALA A 84 -16.30 17.64 -10.39
CA ALA A 84 -14.88 17.89 -10.61
C ALA A 84 -14.31 17.05 -11.76
N VAL A 85 -14.63 15.75 -11.83
CA VAL A 85 -14.16 14.88 -12.92
C VAL A 85 -14.68 15.32 -14.30
N GLU A 86 -15.92 15.83 -14.38
CA GLU A 86 -16.47 16.35 -15.64
C GLU A 86 -15.83 17.69 -16.04
N LEU A 87 -15.44 18.51 -15.07
CA LEU A 87 -14.71 19.75 -15.32
C LEU A 87 -13.31 19.46 -15.85
N VAL A 88 -12.60 18.51 -15.24
CA VAL A 88 -11.28 18.06 -15.71
C VAL A 88 -11.38 17.58 -17.16
N GLU A 89 -12.28 16.63 -17.47
CA GLU A 89 -12.43 16.13 -18.85
C GLU A 89 -12.76 17.23 -19.87
N LYS A 90 -13.61 18.18 -19.49
CA LYS A 90 -13.99 19.28 -20.38
C LYS A 90 -12.78 20.17 -20.69
N ILE A 91 -11.92 20.40 -19.72
CA ILE A 91 -10.74 21.23 -19.90
C ILE A 91 -9.67 20.47 -20.69
N ASP A 92 -9.48 19.19 -20.42
CA ASP A 92 -8.54 18.34 -21.18
C ASP A 92 -8.93 18.30 -22.66
N LYS A 93 -10.21 18.08 -22.99
CA LYS A 93 -10.71 18.15 -24.39
C LYS A 93 -10.44 19.51 -25.05
N ARG A 94 -10.65 20.59 -24.30
CA ARG A 94 -10.35 21.95 -24.78
C ARG A 94 -8.86 22.12 -25.09
N TYR A 95 -7.96 21.48 -24.34
CA TYR A 95 -6.53 21.51 -24.61
C TYR A 95 -6.16 20.67 -25.84
N GLU A 96 -6.76 19.49 -25.99
CA GLU A 96 -6.60 18.65 -27.19
C GLU A 96 -7.01 19.40 -28.47
N GLU A 97 -8.13 20.13 -28.43
CA GLU A 97 -8.63 20.92 -29.57
C GLU A 97 -7.73 22.13 -29.91
N LYS A 98 -7.04 22.70 -28.92
CA LYS A 98 -6.19 23.89 -29.09
C LYS A 98 -4.75 23.57 -29.51
N GLY A 99 -4.27 22.35 -29.31
CA GLY A 99 -2.91 21.95 -29.68
C GLY A 99 -1.83 22.84 -29.05
N TYR A 100 -1.04 23.56 -29.85
CA TYR A 100 0.04 24.43 -29.37
C TYR A 100 -0.43 25.78 -28.80
N ASP A 101 -1.71 26.16 -28.99
CA ASP A 101 -2.27 27.44 -28.51
C ASP A 101 -2.84 27.34 -27.08
N VAL A 102 -2.40 26.33 -26.33
CA VAL A 102 -2.84 26.10 -24.96
C VAL A 102 -2.14 27.06 -23.99
N ASP A 103 -2.92 27.64 -23.07
CA ASP A 103 -2.39 28.45 -21.99
C ASP A 103 -1.64 27.56 -20.98
N ILE A 104 -0.31 27.64 -20.99
CA ILE A 104 0.57 26.82 -20.16
C ILE A 104 0.30 27.05 -18.66
N GLU A 105 -0.13 28.24 -18.27
CA GLU A 105 -0.46 28.55 -16.89
C GLU A 105 -1.73 27.80 -16.46
N GLU A 106 -2.79 27.80 -17.29
CA GLU A 106 -4.01 27.02 -17.03
C GLU A 106 -3.73 25.52 -16.96
N VAL A 107 -2.83 25.00 -17.81
CA VAL A 107 -2.41 23.59 -17.77
C VAL A 107 -1.68 23.28 -16.47
N SER A 108 -0.75 24.14 -16.06
CA SER A 108 0.01 23.97 -14.82
C SER A 108 -0.91 23.97 -13.60
N ILE A 109 -1.87 24.89 -13.55
CA ILE A 109 -2.86 25.00 -12.47
C ILE A 109 -3.74 23.75 -12.41
N LEU A 110 -4.29 23.30 -13.55
CA LEU A 110 -5.09 22.08 -13.59
C LEU A 110 -4.27 20.87 -13.17
N ASN A 111 -3.02 20.75 -13.63
CA ASN A 111 -2.14 19.64 -13.30
C ASN A 111 -1.78 19.60 -11.81
N ASP A 112 -1.45 20.74 -11.18
CA ASP A 112 -1.21 20.77 -9.73
C ASP A 112 -2.48 20.40 -8.95
N TRP A 113 -3.64 20.92 -9.37
CA TRP A 113 -4.91 20.59 -8.73
C TRP A 113 -5.22 19.09 -8.87
N CYS A 114 -5.23 18.55 -10.09
CA CYS A 114 -5.47 17.13 -10.37
C CYS A 114 -4.48 16.24 -9.61
N TYR A 115 -3.20 16.62 -9.58
CA TYR A 115 -2.20 15.91 -8.80
C TYR A 115 -2.59 15.86 -7.32
N ASN A 116 -3.04 16.95 -6.71
CA ASN A 116 -3.33 16.92 -5.28
C ASN A 116 -4.72 16.40 -4.93
N HIS A 117 -5.62 16.36 -5.90
CA HIS A 117 -7.03 16.11 -5.68
C HIS A 117 -7.53 14.84 -6.35
N CYS A 118 -6.67 13.99 -6.92
CA CYS A 118 -7.06 12.67 -7.42
C CYS A 118 -6.61 11.53 -6.49
N LEU A 119 -7.35 10.41 -6.56
CA LEU A 119 -6.85 9.14 -6.08
C LEU A 119 -5.61 8.78 -6.93
N PRO A 120 -4.40 8.69 -6.33
CA PRO A 120 -3.20 8.48 -7.10
C PRO A 120 -3.23 7.12 -7.78
N PRO A 121 -2.65 6.99 -9.00
CA PRO A 121 -2.45 5.68 -9.61
C PRO A 121 -1.62 4.79 -8.69
N VAL A 122 -1.99 3.51 -8.59
CA VAL A 122 -1.28 2.51 -7.77
C VAL A 122 -0.09 1.90 -8.53
N GLY A 123 0.13 2.30 -9.79
CA GLY A 123 1.19 1.82 -10.66
C GLY A 123 0.90 2.18 -12.12
N PRO A 124 1.67 1.65 -13.11
CA PRO A 124 1.43 1.90 -14.53
C PRO A 124 0.19 1.17 -15.11
N GLY A 125 -0.53 0.39 -14.30
CA GLY A 125 -1.65 -0.43 -14.75
C GLY A 125 -3.03 0.25 -14.65
N LYS A 126 -4.09 -0.55 -14.49
CA LYS A 126 -5.49 -0.07 -14.51
C LYS A 126 -5.77 0.78 -13.27
N THR A 127 -6.02 2.07 -13.46
CA THR A 127 -6.23 3.03 -12.37
C THR A 127 -7.66 3.57 -12.37
N ALA A 128 -8.27 3.64 -11.18
CA ALA A 128 -9.55 4.31 -11.00
C ALA A 128 -9.36 5.84 -11.08
N ASN A 129 -10.14 6.49 -11.93
CA ASN A 129 -10.13 7.93 -12.12
C ASN A 129 -11.12 8.59 -11.16
N VAL A 130 -10.63 8.93 -9.97
CA VAL A 130 -11.43 9.49 -8.87
C VAL A 130 -10.84 10.82 -8.43
N TYR A 131 -11.68 11.83 -8.29
CA TYR A 131 -11.32 13.17 -7.82
C TYR A 131 -12.03 13.53 -6.51
N PHE A 132 -11.37 14.35 -5.71
CA PHE A 132 -11.80 14.87 -4.42
C PHE A 132 -11.85 16.40 -4.50
N ASN A 133 -13.04 16.98 -4.44
CA ASN A 133 -13.19 18.44 -4.51
C ASN A 133 -13.84 18.99 -3.24
N LEU A 134 -13.30 20.10 -2.72
CA LEU A 134 -13.89 20.80 -1.60
C LEU A 134 -15.10 21.61 -2.08
N VAL A 135 -16.28 21.30 -1.53
CA VAL A 135 -17.53 22.02 -1.79
C VAL A 135 -18.15 22.37 -0.44
N ASP A 136 -18.03 23.65 -0.07
CA ASP A 136 -18.45 24.17 1.23
C ASP A 136 -17.82 23.39 2.40
N ASP A 137 -18.63 22.71 3.22
CA ASP A 137 -18.20 21.89 4.36
C ASP A 137 -18.06 20.39 4.03
N LYS A 138 -18.14 20.03 2.75
CA LYS A 138 -18.12 18.65 2.25
C LYS A 138 -16.99 18.42 1.25
N ILE A 139 -16.65 17.15 1.10
CA ILE A 139 -15.82 16.66 0.01
C ILE A 139 -16.75 15.98 -0.99
N GLU A 140 -16.77 16.51 -2.22
CA GLU A 140 -17.24 15.81 -3.39
C GLU A 140 -16.24 14.73 -3.77
N ILE A 141 -16.73 13.53 -4.00
CA ILE A 141 -15.99 12.41 -4.57
C ILE A 141 -16.67 12.08 -5.89
N SER A 142 -16.01 12.41 -7.00
CA SER A 142 -16.53 12.17 -8.34
C SER A 142 -15.60 11.23 -9.09
N TRP A 143 -16.15 10.30 -9.85
CA TRP A 143 -15.35 9.35 -10.64
C TRP A 143 -15.90 9.18 -12.04
N MET A 144 -14.98 8.92 -12.97
CA MET A 144 -15.25 8.57 -14.35
C MET A 144 -14.19 7.59 -14.83
N ASN A 145 -14.39 6.34 -14.44
CA ASN A 145 -13.54 5.21 -14.73
C ASN A 145 -13.79 4.64 -16.13
N ASP A 146 -12.73 4.06 -16.69
CA ASP A 146 -12.76 3.34 -17.96
C ASP A 146 -13.65 2.07 -17.93
N GLU A 147 -13.81 1.46 -19.10
CA GLU A 147 -14.63 0.26 -19.33
C GLU A 147 -14.28 -0.95 -18.47
N TYR A 148 -13.08 -1.01 -17.92
CA TYR A 148 -12.58 -2.09 -17.07
C TYR A 148 -13.25 -2.13 -15.69
N PHE A 149 -13.77 -0.99 -15.21
CA PHE A 149 -14.30 -0.85 -13.85
C PHE A 149 -15.83 -1.03 -13.81
N LYS A 150 -16.31 -1.68 -12.75
CA LYS A 150 -17.73 -1.97 -12.57
C LYS A 150 -18.57 -0.70 -12.39
N TYR A 151 -18.04 0.27 -11.66
CA TYR A 151 -18.68 1.56 -11.43
C TYR A 151 -18.00 2.63 -12.29
N GLN A 152 -18.54 2.87 -13.47
CA GLN A 152 -17.91 3.75 -14.46
C GLN A 152 -18.03 5.22 -14.12
N LYS A 153 -19.19 5.69 -13.67
CA LYS A 153 -19.38 7.12 -13.37
C LYS A 153 -20.22 7.32 -12.13
N GLY A 154 -19.93 8.38 -11.38
CA GLY A 154 -20.81 8.83 -10.31
C GLY A 154 -20.22 9.95 -9.48
N VAL A 155 -21.01 10.38 -8.52
CA VAL A 155 -20.66 11.41 -7.55
C VAL A 155 -21.23 11.06 -6.19
N TYR A 156 -20.50 11.40 -5.15
CA TYR A 156 -20.94 11.26 -3.77
C TYR A 156 -20.38 12.40 -2.93
N TYR A 157 -21.12 12.86 -1.92
CA TYR A 157 -20.70 13.94 -1.04
C TYR A 157 -20.60 13.44 0.39
N ILE A 158 -19.50 13.75 1.06
CA ILE A 158 -19.30 13.41 2.46
C ILE A 158 -18.85 14.60 3.30
N PRO A 159 -19.20 14.65 4.59
CA PRO A 159 -18.67 15.67 5.49
C PRO A 159 -17.14 15.66 5.49
N LYS A 160 -16.54 16.85 5.40
CA LYS A 160 -15.08 17.05 5.42
C LYS A 160 -14.38 16.35 6.59
N LYS A 161 -14.99 16.40 7.78
CA LYS A 161 -14.48 15.73 8.99
C LYS A 161 -14.43 14.20 8.83
N THR A 162 -15.45 13.61 8.22
CA THR A 162 -15.51 12.16 7.97
C THR A 162 -14.45 11.73 6.97
N PHE A 163 -14.30 12.46 5.85
CA PHE A 163 -13.24 12.21 4.87
C PHE A 163 -11.86 12.22 5.53
N LYS A 164 -11.54 13.31 6.25
CA LYS A 164 -10.25 13.47 6.94
C LYS A 164 -9.96 12.30 7.88
N ASN A 165 -10.93 11.89 8.68
CA ASN A 165 -10.73 10.83 9.68
C ASN A 165 -10.45 9.47 9.03
N GLU A 166 -11.15 9.10 7.96
CA GLU A 166 -10.93 7.82 7.28
C GLU A 166 -9.61 7.81 6.48
N VAL A 167 -9.26 8.94 5.84
CA VAL A 167 -7.95 9.07 5.16
C VAL A 167 -6.80 8.98 6.17
N LEU A 168 -6.91 9.63 7.34
CA LEU A 168 -5.86 9.55 8.37
C LEU A 168 -5.70 8.13 8.94
N LYS A 169 -6.80 7.36 9.06
CA LYS A 169 -6.73 5.95 9.46
C LYS A 169 -5.97 5.12 8.43
N PHE A 170 -6.28 5.29 7.15
CA PHE A 170 -5.58 4.64 6.06
C PHE A 170 -4.08 4.97 6.07
N ILE A 171 -3.73 6.26 6.14
CA ILE A 171 -2.34 6.72 6.25
C ILE A 171 -1.64 6.03 7.42
N LYS A 172 -2.25 6.02 8.60
CA LYS A 172 -1.66 5.41 9.79
C LYS A 172 -1.35 3.92 9.57
N ILE A 173 -2.35 3.14 9.14
CA ILE A 173 -2.22 1.69 8.91
C ILE A 173 -1.12 1.40 7.90
N MET A 174 -1.07 2.17 6.81
CA MET A 174 0.00 2.05 5.84
C MET A 174 1.32 2.30 6.54
N PHE A 175 1.63 3.53 6.97
CA PHE A 175 2.95 3.86 7.53
C PHE A 175 3.45 2.90 8.62
N GLU A 176 2.58 2.42 9.52
CA GLU A 176 2.92 1.39 10.51
C GLU A 176 3.42 0.09 9.85
N ARG A 177 2.72 -0.41 8.84
CA ARG A 177 3.15 -1.57 8.06
C ARG A 177 4.45 -1.29 7.26
N ARG A 178 4.71 -0.04 6.80
CA ARG A 178 5.95 0.28 6.02
C ARG A 178 7.12 0.07 6.93
N GLU A 179 6.99 0.67 8.12
CA GLU A 179 8.04 0.74 9.11
C GLU A 179 8.44 -0.67 9.55
N ILE A 180 7.47 -1.55 9.81
CA ILE A 180 7.73 -2.95 10.15
C ILE A 180 8.53 -3.64 9.05
N VAL A 181 8.11 -3.50 7.78
CA VAL A 181 8.78 -4.13 6.63
C VAL A 181 10.18 -3.56 6.42
N GLU A 182 10.33 -2.23 6.40
CA GLU A 182 11.62 -1.56 6.20
C GLU A 182 12.61 -1.91 7.31
N GLN A 183 12.16 -2.04 8.55
CA GLN A 183 13.01 -2.47 9.66
C GLN A 183 13.62 -3.85 9.40
N LYS A 184 12.80 -4.83 8.99
CA LYS A 184 13.16 -6.22 8.71
C LYS A 184 13.94 -6.41 7.40
N LEU A 185 13.95 -5.41 6.52
CA LEU A 185 14.66 -5.43 5.24
C LEU A 185 15.90 -4.53 5.20
N ASN A 186 16.24 -3.88 6.32
CA ASN A 186 17.39 -2.99 6.37
C ASN A 186 18.71 -3.69 5.97
N LEU A 187 19.57 -2.92 5.31
CA LEU A 187 20.91 -3.35 4.94
C LEU A 187 21.77 -3.55 6.18
N VAL A 188 22.64 -4.57 6.15
CA VAL A 188 23.68 -4.77 7.17
C VAL A 188 25.06 -4.61 6.55
N VAL A 189 26.06 -4.29 7.38
CA VAL A 189 27.45 -4.19 6.93
C VAL A 189 28.18 -5.47 7.29
N ILE A 190 28.66 -6.20 6.28
CA ILE A 190 29.50 -7.39 6.44
C ILE A 190 30.78 -7.13 5.64
N ASN A 191 31.94 -7.21 6.31
CA ASN A 191 33.25 -6.99 5.69
C ASN A 191 33.33 -5.64 4.94
N GLY A 192 32.76 -4.57 5.52
CA GLY A 192 32.74 -3.23 4.92
C GLY A 192 31.75 -3.03 3.76
N LYS A 193 31.01 -4.08 3.35
CA LYS A 193 30.01 -4.01 2.28
C LYS A 193 28.60 -3.97 2.87
N LYS A 194 27.75 -3.09 2.34
CA LYS A 194 26.30 -3.10 2.62
C LYS A 194 25.66 -4.26 1.86
N ILE A 195 25.04 -5.18 2.58
CA ILE A 195 24.39 -6.36 2.03
C ILE A 195 22.91 -6.30 2.37
N SER A 196 22.06 -6.45 1.34
CA SER A 196 20.66 -6.85 1.51
C SER A 196 20.64 -8.35 1.34
N ALA A 197 20.07 -9.07 2.30
CA ALA A 197 19.75 -10.47 2.04
C ALA A 197 18.77 -10.54 0.85
N LYS A 198 18.95 -11.53 -0.03
CA LYS A 198 18.04 -11.82 -1.16
C LYS A 198 16.69 -12.32 -0.68
N ARG A 199 15.68 -12.16 -1.54
CA ARG A 199 14.28 -12.54 -1.30
C ARG A 199 13.87 -13.50 -2.41
N ASN A 200 13.15 -14.56 -2.06
CA ASN A 200 12.55 -15.45 -3.05
C ASN A 200 11.03 -15.26 -3.03
N TYR A 201 10.51 -14.83 -4.18
CA TYR A 201 9.08 -14.71 -4.50
C TYR A 201 8.74 -15.54 -5.75
N ASP A 202 9.74 -16.17 -6.36
CA ASP A 202 9.60 -16.82 -7.68
C ASP A 202 9.11 -18.27 -7.53
N THR A 203 9.17 -18.82 -6.31
CA THR A 203 8.71 -20.17 -5.99
C THR A 203 7.92 -20.19 -4.69
N GLU A 204 7.02 -21.17 -4.57
CA GLU A 204 6.36 -21.51 -3.31
C GLU A 204 7.39 -21.83 -2.22
N MET A 205 7.09 -21.44 -0.98
CA MET A 205 7.99 -21.67 0.15
C MET A 205 8.01 -23.17 0.52
N GLU A 206 9.20 -23.70 0.79
CA GLU A 206 9.33 -25.05 1.34
C GLU A 206 8.48 -25.20 2.62
N PHE A 207 7.59 -26.19 2.61
CA PHE A 207 6.68 -26.52 3.71
C PHE A 207 5.59 -25.47 4.03
N GLU A 208 5.23 -24.60 3.08
CA GLU A 208 4.20 -23.58 3.29
C GLU A 208 2.88 -24.15 3.82
N ASP A 209 2.32 -25.16 3.15
CA ASP A 209 1.06 -25.80 3.54
C ASP A 209 1.10 -26.36 4.98
N GLN A 210 2.17 -27.06 5.36
CA GLN A 210 2.30 -27.60 6.71
C GLN A 210 2.39 -26.47 7.76
N MET A 211 3.12 -25.40 7.44
CA MET A 211 3.26 -24.26 8.33
C MET A 211 1.92 -23.53 8.52
N LEU A 212 1.16 -23.32 7.44
CA LEU A 212 -0.16 -22.70 7.48
C LEU A 212 -1.13 -23.51 8.35
N GLU A 213 -1.11 -24.85 8.25
CA GLU A 213 -1.96 -25.70 9.09
C GLU A 213 -1.54 -25.68 10.58
N GLU A 214 -0.24 -25.65 10.89
CA GLU A 214 0.23 -25.48 12.27
C GLU A 214 -0.12 -24.11 12.87
N LEU A 215 -0.01 -23.04 12.07
CA LEU A 215 -0.43 -21.70 12.48
C LEU A 215 -1.94 -21.63 12.75
N LYS A 216 -2.74 -22.26 11.88
CA LYS A 216 -4.19 -22.36 12.06
C LYS A 216 -4.57 -23.11 13.34
N ASN A 217 -3.83 -24.14 13.73
CA ASN A 217 -4.05 -24.89 14.97
C ASN A 217 -3.86 -24.05 16.25
N VAL A 218 -3.14 -22.92 16.15
CA VAL A 218 -3.02 -21.93 17.24
C VAL A 218 -3.87 -20.67 16.99
N ASN A 219 -4.91 -20.80 16.16
CA ASN A 219 -5.83 -19.72 15.75
C ASN A 219 -5.16 -18.55 15.03
N TYR A 220 -4.01 -18.79 14.38
CA TYR A 220 -3.30 -17.80 13.58
C TYR A 220 -3.53 -18.06 12.10
N ASN A 221 -4.57 -17.43 11.53
CA ASN A 221 -4.99 -17.68 10.15
C ASN A 221 -4.34 -16.70 9.17
N LEU A 222 -3.52 -17.23 8.26
CA LEU A 222 -2.92 -16.48 7.16
C LEU A 222 -3.35 -17.04 5.82
N LYS A 223 -3.27 -16.20 4.77
CA LYS A 223 -3.43 -16.68 3.39
C LYS A 223 -2.16 -17.32 2.85
N THR A 224 -1.01 -16.79 3.28
CA THR A 224 0.33 -17.22 2.89
C THR A 224 1.29 -16.89 4.02
N VAL A 225 2.35 -17.67 4.18
CA VAL A 225 3.38 -17.46 5.21
C VAL A 225 4.13 -16.13 5.04
N TYR A 226 4.14 -15.55 3.83
CA TYR A 226 4.78 -14.24 3.61
C TYR A 226 4.08 -13.08 4.34
N GLU A 227 2.83 -13.26 4.79
CA GLU A 227 2.14 -12.28 5.65
C GLU A 227 2.84 -12.09 7.02
N LEU A 228 3.66 -13.06 7.45
CA LEU A 228 4.44 -13.02 8.68
C LEU A 228 5.48 -11.89 8.73
N ILE A 229 5.81 -11.28 7.58
CA ILE A 229 6.65 -10.08 7.56
C ILE A 229 6.06 -8.95 8.42
N HIS A 230 4.74 -8.88 8.59
CA HIS A 230 4.06 -7.86 9.42
C HIS A 230 3.92 -8.25 10.89
N MET A 231 4.46 -9.40 11.32
CA MET A 231 4.41 -9.81 12.72
C MET A 231 4.99 -8.76 13.67
N THR A 232 4.38 -8.69 14.84
CA THR A 232 4.73 -7.83 15.96
C THR A 232 4.93 -8.66 17.23
N GLU A 233 5.26 -8.00 18.34
CA GLU A 233 5.36 -8.64 19.66
C GLU A 233 4.09 -9.40 20.08
N LYS A 234 2.91 -9.02 19.57
CA LYS A 234 1.66 -9.71 19.89
C LYS A 234 1.59 -11.13 19.32
N ASP A 235 2.45 -11.43 18.36
CA ASP A 235 2.46 -12.68 17.61
C ASP A 235 3.53 -13.65 18.14
N ARG A 236 4.08 -13.42 19.35
CA ARG A 236 5.10 -14.29 19.98
C ARG A 236 4.71 -15.76 20.06
N ILE A 237 3.41 -16.06 20.17
CA ILE A 237 2.92 -17.44 20.31
C ILE A 237 3.30 -18.35 19.12
N ILE A 238 3.53 -17.78 17.93
CA ILE A 238 3.89 -18.54 16.73
C ILE A 238 5.40 -18.62 16.48
N VAL A 239 6.23 -17.98 17.30
CA VAL A 239 7.70 -17.98 17.15
C VAL A 239 8.30 -19.39 17.19
N PRO A 240 7.87 -20.33 18.07
CA PRO A 240 8.36 -21.70 18.04
C PRO A 240 8.10 -22.43 16.71
N ILE A 241 6.96 -22.14 16.06
CA ILE A 241 6.62 -22.71 14.75
C ILE A 241 7.61 -22.20 13.70
N ILE A 242 7.89 -20.90 13.66
CA ILE A 242 8.86 -20.31 12.73
C ILE A 242 10.26 -20.90 12.94
N LEU A 243 10.73 -20.99 14.20
CA LEU A 243 12.04 -21.57 14.53
C LEU A 243 12.17 -23.03 14.09
N LYS A 244 11.09 -23.82 14.19
CA LYS A 244 11.04 -25.18 13.67
C LYS A 244 11.26 -25.20 12.15
N TYR A 245 10.56 -24.37 11.39
CA TYR A 245 10.69 -24.36 9.92
C TYR A 245 12.03 -23.79 9.43
N ILE A 246 12.66 -22.87 10.18
CA ILE A 246 14.04 -22.44 9.91
C ILE A 246 15.00 -23.63 9.91
N LYS A 247 14.80 -24.60 10.82
CA LYS A 247 15.65 -25.80 10.94
C LYS A 247 15.36 -26.85 9.86
N LEU A 248 14.14 -26.87 9.31
CA LEU A 248 13.70 -27.86 8.31
C LEU A 248 14.02 -27.46 6.87
N THR A 249 13.95 -26.17 6.54
CA THR A 249 14.13 -25.70 5.16
C THR A 249 15.60 -25.75 4.72
N ASN A 250 15.80 -26.22 3.49
CA ASN A 250 17.10 -26.24 2.81
C ASN A 250 17.23 -25.08 1.82
N ASN A 251 16.10 -24.49 1.39
CA ASN A 251 16.11 -23.31 0.56
C ASN A 251 16.65 -22.11 1.34
N ILE A 252 17.79 -21.58 0.89
CA ILE A 252 18.49 -20.47 1.55
C ILE A 252 17.66 -19.19 1.62
N TYR A 253 16.77 -18.96 0.66
CA TYR A 253 15.96 -17.76 0.60
C TYR A 253 14.72 -17.86 1.49
N ASP A 254 14.11 -19.04 1.57
CA ASP A 254 13.00 -19.33 2.48
C ASP A 254 13.49 -19.23 3.92
N LYS A 255 14.65 -19.84 4.21
CA LYS A 255 15.37 -19.69 5.48
C LYS A 255 15.60 -18.22 5.84
N ALA A 256 16.11 -17.42 4.89
CA ALA A 256 16.34 -15.99 5.11
C ALA A 256 15.04 -15.22 5.36
N ASN A 257 13.92 -15.55 4.69
CA ASN A 257 12.61 -14.95 4.95
C ASN A 257 12.09 -15.30 6.35
N LEU A 258 12.11 -16.57 6.73
CA LEU A 258 11.68 -17.03 8.06
C LEU A 258 12.49 -16.36 9.18
N ILE A 259 13.81 -16.24 9.02
CA ILE A 259 14.67 -15.52 9.97
C ILE A 259 14.24 -14.06 10.10
N ARG A 260 14.00 -13.35 8.97
CA ARG A 260 13.54 -11.95 9.01
C ARG A 260 12.19 -11.78 9.70
N PHE A 261 11.28 -12.75 9.59
CA PHE A 261 9.97 -12.67 10.25
C PHE A 261 10.12 -12.56 11.77
N LEU A 262 11.16 -13.17 12.34
CA LEU A 262 11.54 -13.06 13.76
C LEU A 262 12.15 -11.69 14.14
N GLY A 263 12.33 -10.77 13.19
CA GLY A 263 12.83 -9.41 13.42
C GLY A 263 11.82 -8.55 14.17
N ILE A 264 11.55 -8.90 15.42
CA ILE A 264 10.53 -8.29 16.27
C ILE A 264 11.26 -7.67 17.46
N LYS A 265 11.04 -6.38 17.68
CA LYS A 265 11.61 -5.66 18.82
C LYS A 265 11.29 -6.37 20.13
N GLY A 266 12.32 -6.64 20.94
CA GLY A 266 12.17 -7.30 22.24
C GLY A 266 11.93 -8.81 22.21
N LEU A 267 12.05 -9.48 21.06
CA LEU A 267 11.99 -10.94 20.94
C LEU A 267 13.30 -11.62 21.37
N PHE A 268 13.71 -11.40 22.62
CA PHE A 268 14.98 -11.89 23.15
C PHE A 268 15.07 -13.42 23.21
N GLU A 269 13.94 -14.12 23.26
CA GLU A 269 13.85 -15.59 23.25
C GLU A 269 14.37 -16.22 21.96
N ALA A 270 14.38 -15.49 20.84
CA ALA A 270 14.93 -15.98 19.58
C ALA A 270 16.45 -15.78 19.47
N LEU A 271 17.06 -14.95 20.33
CA LEU A 271 18.48 -14.61 20.21
C LEU A 271 19.43 -15.81 20.37
N PRO A 272 19.25 -16.74 21.33
CA PRO A 272 20.17 -17.87 21.48
C PRO A 272 20.28 -18.71 20.21
N ASP A 273 19.13 -19.09 19.62
CA ASP A 273 19.08 -19.87 18.37
C ASP A 273 19.73 -19.10 17.20
N LEU A 274 19.45 -17.80 17.07
CA LEU A 274 20.02 -16.96 16.01
C LEU A 274 21.53 -16.75 16.16
N GLU A 275 22.01 -16.50 17.38
CA GLU A 275 23.43 -16.30 17.67
C GLU A 275 24.24 -17.60 17.53
N GLU A 276 23.65 -18.75 17.85
CA GLU A 276 24.24 -20.06 17.58
C GLU A 276 24.34 -20.32 16.08
N GLN A 277 23.24 -20.13 15.34
CA GLN A 277 23.22 -20.31 13.88
C GLN A 277 24.24 -19.41 13.17
N LEU A 278 24.40 -18.16 13.64
CA LEU A 278 25.35 -17.21 13.06
C LEU A 278 26.81 -17.69 13.11
N LYS A 279 27.21 -18.46 14.14
CA LYS A 279 28.59 -18.94 14.32
C LYS A 279 29.01 -19.95 13.25
N GLY A 280 28.06 -20.75 12.76
CA GLY A 280 28.31 -21.81 11.78
C GLY A 280 27.80 -21.51 10.37
N GLU A 281 27.13 -20.38 10.16
CA GLU A 281 26.64 -19.99 8.84
C GLU A 281 27.79 -19.49 7.97
N ASP A 282 27.75 -19.76 6.66
CA ASP A 282 28.71 -19.24 5.67
C ASP A 282 28.04 -18.46 4.55
N ASN A 283 26.75 -18.70 4.31
CA ASN A 283 25.97 -18.00 3.31
C ASN A 283 25.74 -16.54 3.73
N LEU A 284 26.17 -15.60 2.88
CA LEU A 284 26.07 -14.17 3.15
C LEU A 284 24.62 -13.66 3.25
N ASP A 285 23.68 -14.24 2.51
CA ASP A 285 22.27 -13.86 2.57
C ASP A 285 21.67 -14.27 3.93
N ILE A 286 21.96 -15.47 4.42
CA ILE A 286 21.50 -15.94 5.72
C ILE A 286 22.17 -15.13 6.85
N LYS A 287 23.50 -14.92 6.78
CA LYS A 287 24.21 -14.04 7.73
C LYS A 287 23.57 -12.67 7.81
N ALA A 288 23.25 -12.08 6.65
CA ALA A 288 22.65 -10.76 6.59
C ALA A 288 21.25 -10.74 7.21
N ALA A 289 20.43 -11.77 6.95
CA ALA A 289 19.12 -11.92 7.58
C ALA A 289 19.22 -12.06 9.11
N ILE A 290 20.15 -12.89 9.61
CA ILE A 290 20.35 -13.09 11.05
C ILE A 290 20.82 -11.79 11.73
N LEU A 291 21.86 -11.13 11.18
CA LEU A 291 22.40 -9.90 11.75
C LEU A 291 21.37 -8.77 11.76
N ASN A 292 20.57 -8.63 10.68
CA ASN A 292 19.48 -7.67 10.64
C ASN A 292 18.44 -7.99 11.73
N THR A 293 18.02 -9.24 11.82
CA THR A 293 17.02 -9.71 12.78
C THR A 293 17.46 -9.47 14.22
N ILE A 294 18.69 -9.83 14.57
CA ILE A 294 19.28 -9.55 15.89
C ILE A 294 19.31 -8.04 16.17
N SER A 295 19.66 -7.22 15.17
CA SER A 295 19.64 -5.76 15.31
C SER A 295 18.24 -5.24 15.61
N VAL A 296 17.21 -5.74 14.91
CA VAL A 296 15.82 -5.34 15.16
C VAL A 296 15.35 -5.77 16.55
N ILE A 297 15.68 -6.99 16.98
CA ILE A 297 15.33 -7.50 18.33
C ILE A 297 15.93 -6.61 19.43
N LYS A 298 17.17 -6.15 19.26
CA LYS A 298 17.92 -5.38 20.26
C LYS A 298 17.65 -3.86 20.25
N LYS A 299 16.91 -3.33 19.28
CA LYS A 299 16.50 -1.90 19.21
C LYS A 299 15.45 -1.54 20.25
#